data_AF-A0A9W7L5J6-F1
#
_entry.id   AF-A0A9W7L5J6-F1
#
_cell.length_a   1.000
_cell.length_b   1.000
_cell.length_c   1.000
_cell.angle_alpha   90.00
_cell.angle_beta   90.00
_cell.angle_gamma   90.00
#
_symmetry.space_group_name_H-M   'P 1'
#
loop_
_entity.id
_entity.type
_entity.pdbx_description
1 polymer ?
#
loop_
_entity_poly.entity_id
_entity_poly.type
_entity_poly.pdbx_seq_one_letter_code
_entity_poly.pdbx_strand_id
1 'polypeptide(L)'
;MSNFLKVSPIVSFLKRAWNPMAFAQAISLGGLGMCLTLSIVPFKNLGLRDYAFPLAVAVYVYWRNGVLNQQELGAEDGSQENDVEDRKCPRLGGRSVEYVNGPSPPPFSSGTQVNPVWNVLFVFSTTCKHSRSNFSGFVSAAQNFVGGGCSFVALTRDGKENAEKFVDSVTSGGRAKVRGIEKISVAVDIGGDVIGKLQRQFKIDTVPHCYVVKNGVVEWDGHPSSLESTLALMVGFWED
;
A
#
# COMPACT_ATOMS: atom_id res chain seq x y z
N MET A 1 -18.58 49.32 -1.27
CA MET A 1 -17.10 49.39 -1.38
C MET A 1 -16.51 48.24 -0.60
N SER A 2 -16.34 47.08 -1.23
CA SER A 2 -15.72 45.90 -0.63
C SER A 2 -14.25 45.80 -1.06
N ASN A 3 -13.34 46.11 -0.13
CA ASN A 3 -11.91 45.89 -0.31
C ASN A 3 -11.61 44.39 -0.27
N PHE A 4 -11.59 43.74 -1.43
CA PHE A 4 -11.01 42.41 -1.60
C PHE A 4 -9.50 42.52 -1.44
N LEU A 5 -8.99 42.18 -0.26
CA LEU A 5 -7.56 42.00 0.01
C LEU A 5 -7.02 40.94 -0.95
N LYS A 6 -6.26 41.37 -1.97
CA LYS A 6 -5.41 40.50 -2.79
C LYS A 6 -4.41 39.83 -1.85
N VAL A 7 -4.70 38.60 -1.44
CA VAL A 7 -3.74 37.73 -0.76
C VAL A 7 -2.58 37.53 -1.74
N SER A 8 -1.38 37.97 -1.35
CA SER A 8 -0.18 37.87 -2.17
C SER A 8 0.05 36.42 -2.62
N PRO A 9 0.49 36.17 -3.87
CA PRO A 9 0.78 34.83 -4.40
C PRO A 9 1.79 34.06 -3.52
N ILE A 10 2.62 34.77 -2.75
CA ILE A 10 3.56 34.20 -1.78
C ILE A 10 2.82 33.58 -0.59
N VAL A 11 1.74 34.21 -0.12
CA VAL A 11 0.94 33.70 1.01
C VAL A 11 0.10 32.49 0.57
N SER A 12 -0.40 32.47 -0.66
CA SER A 12 -1.06 31.28 -1.21
C SER A 12 -0.07 30.14 -1.46
N PHE A 13 1.16 30.43 -1.91
CA PHE A 13 2.22 29.43 -2.04
C PHE A 13 2.63 28.86 -0.69
N LEU A 14 2.82 29.70 0.33
CA LEU A 14 3.11 29.28 1.70
C LEU A 14 1.98 28.44 2.30
N LYS A 15 0.71 28.81 2.08
CA LYS A 15 -0.43 27.99 2.51
C LYS A 15 -0.51 26.63 1.80
N ARG A 16 -0.13 26.56 0.52
CA ARG A 16 -0.13 25.31 -0.28
C ARG A 16 1.09 24.43 -0.01
N ALA A 17 2.18 25.00 0.50
CA ALA A 17 3.42 24.30 0.87
C ALA A 17 3.51 23.96 2.36
N TRP A 18 2.59 24.47 3.19
CA TRP A 18 2.59 24.22 4.63
C TRP A 18 1.89 22.91 4.96
N ASN A 19 2.68 21.89 5.30
CA ASN A 19 2.15 20.63 5.78
C ASN A 19 2.38 20.50 7.30
N PRO A 20 1.33 20.64 8.13
CA PRO A 20 1.49 20.65 9.59
C PRO A 20 1.99 19.30 10.13
N MET A 21 1.63 18.19 9.48
CA MET A 21 2.08 16.85 9.85
C MET A 21 3.57 16.66 9.57
N ALA A 22 4.01 17.01 8.35
CA ALA A 22 5.43 16.95 7.97
C ALA A 22 6.28 17.90 8.83
N PHE A 23 5.74 19.07 9.20
CA PHE A 23 6.38 20.01 10.12
C PHE A 23 6.53 19.43 11.53
N ALA A 24 5.48 18.81 12.08
CA ALA A 24 5.51 18.17 13.39
C ALA A 24 6.53 17.02 13.45
N GLN A 25 6.62 16.21 12.39
CA GLN A 25 7.61 15.14 12.26
C GLN A 25 9.03 15.70 12.14
N ALA A 26 9.22 16.74 11.32
CA ALA A 26 10.52 17.40 11.16
C ALA A 26 11.04 18.00 12.46
N ILE A 27 10.18 18.65 13.25
CA ILE A 27 10.55 19.19 14.58
C ILE A 27 10.88 18.06 15.54
N SER A 28 10.07 16.99 15.58
CA SER A 28 10.31 15.86 16.50
C SER A 28 11.67 15.19 16.22
N LEU A 29 11.97 14.93 14.94
CA LEU A 29 13.23 14.31 14.52
C LEU A 29 14.42 15.26 14.64
N GLY A 30 14.24 16.54 14.33
CA GLY A 30 15.25 17.57 14.57
C GLY A 30 15.56 17.73 16.06
N GLY A 31 14.54 17.67 16.92
CA GLY A 31 14.69 17.67 18.37
C GLY A 31 15.46 16.46 18.89
N LEU A 32 15.15 15.25 18.39
CA LEU A 32 15.94 14.05 18.67
C LEU A 32 17.39 14.19 18.20
N GLY A 33 17.61 14.75 17.01
CA GLY A 33 18.95 15.08 16.52
C GLY A 33 19.70 16.00 17.47
N MET A 34 19.02 17.01 18.03
CA MET A 34 19.61 17.91 19.01
C MET A 34 19.91 17.23 20.35
N CYS A 35 19.02 16.36 20.84
CA CYS A 35 19.29 15.53 22.02
C CYS A 35 20.53 14.65 21.82
N LEU A 36 20.73 14.11 20.61
CA LEU A 36 21.89 13.32 20.25
C LEU A 36 23.17 14.16 20.19
N THR A 37 23.09 15.38 19.66
CA THR A 37 24.22 16.32 19.68
C THR A 37 24.62 16.67 21.11
N LEU A 38 23.65 16.86 22.00
CA LEU A 38 23.88 17.19 23.42
C LEU A 38 24.45 16.02 24.25
N SER A 39 24.26 14.77 23.82
CA SER A 39 24.88 13.62 24.49
C SER A 39 26.38 13.50 24.19
N ILE A 40 26.84 14.13 23.10
CA ILE A 40 28.23 14.10 22.64
C ILE A 40 28.96 15.40 22.99
N VAL A 41 28.28 16.55 22.87
CA VAL A 41 28.87 17.88 23.09
C VAL A 41 28.17 18.57 24.27
N PRO A 42 28.91 18.95 25.33
CA PRO A 42 28.33 19.70 26.44
C PRO A 42 27.79 21.05 25.95
N PHE A 43 26.66 21.49 26.52
CA PHE A 43 25.95 22.70 26.10
C PHE A 43 26.83 23.96 26.03
N LYS A 44 27.85 24.05 26.90
CA LYS A 44 28.80 25.18 26.96
C LYS A 44 29.75 25.27 25.75
N ASN A 45 29.87 24.20 24.97
CA ASN A 45 30.76 24.09 23.82
C ASN A 45 30.00 24.07 22.49
N LEU A 46 28.69 24.31 22.49
CA LEU A 46 27.89 24.35 21.27
C LEU A 46 28.28 25.55 20.41
N GLY A 47 28.87 25.26 19.25
CA GLY A 47 29.05 26.22 18.17
C GLY A 47 27.88 26.20 17.20
N LEU A 48 27.84 27.21 16.34
CA LEU A 48 26.82 27.32 15.29
C LEU A 48 26.82 26.11 14.33
N ARG A 49 27.96 25.43 14.20
CA ARG A 49 28.13 24.23 13.38
C ARG A 49 27.43 23.00 13.96
N ASP A 50 27.25 22.93 15.28
CA ASP A 50 26.63 21.77 15.94
C ASP A 50 25.11 21.72 15.72
N TYR A 51 24.51 22.86 15.36
CA TYR A 51 23.11 22.95 14.92
C TYR A 51 22.91 22.53 13.46
N ALA A 52 23.98 22.42 12.66
CA ALA A 52 23.86 22.09 11.25
C ALA A 52 23.27 20.69 11.04
N PHE A 53 23.64 19.72 11.89
CA PHE A 53 23.12 18.36 11.79
C PHE A 53 21.63 18.26 12.16
N PRO A 54 21.17 18.72 13.35
CA PRO A 54 19.74 18.73 13.68
C PRO A 54 18.88 19.50 12.67
N LEU A 55 19.39 20.63 12.17
CA LEU A 55 18.69 21.45 11.18
C LEU A 55 18.62 20.73 9.82
N ALA A 56 19.70 20.10 9.37
CA ALA A 56 19.71 19.33 8.13
C ALA A 56 18.74 18.14 8.20
N VAL A 57 18.65 17.45 9.35
CA VAL A 57 17.68 16.37 9.58
C VAL A 57 16.26 16.91 9.49
N ALA A 58 15.95 18.02 10.17
CA ALA A 58 14.63 18.63 10.14
C ALA A 58 14.22 19.06 8.72
N VAL A 59 15.13 19.73 7.99
CA VAL A 59 14.89 20.16 6.60
C VAL A 59 14.72 18.96 5.67
N TYR A 60 15.55 17.93 5.81
CA TYR A 60 15.46 16.72 4.99
C TYR A 60 14.13 15.98 5.20
N VAL A 61 13.71 15.80 6.44
CA VAL A 61 12.44 15.15 6.77
C VAL A 61 11.26 15.99 6.28
N TYR A 62 11.30 17.31 6.52
CA TYR A 62 10.25 18.20 6.04
C TYR A 62 10.12 18.18 4.52
N TRP A 63 11.23 18.23 3.79
CA TRP A 63 11.22 18.18 2.34
C TRP A 63 10.75 16.82 1.82
N ARG A 64 11.30 15.72 2.35
CA ARG A 64 10.92 14.36 1.93
C ARG A 64 9.44 14.10 2.16
N ASN A 65 8.92 14.44 3.34
CA ASN A 65 7.52 14.18 3.69
C ASN A 65 6.57 15.24 3.09
N GLY A 66 7.06 16.46 2.86
CA GLY A 66 6.33 17.51 2.16
C GLY A 66 6.13 17.21 0.66
N VAL A 67 7.12 16.60 0.00
CA VAL A 67 7.03 16.20 -1.42
C VAL A 67 6.10 15.00 -1.59
N LEU A 68 6.17 14.02 -0.69
CA LEU A 68 5.23 12.88 -0.70
C LEU A 68 3.78 13.36 -0.51
N ASN A 69 3.54 14.29 0.42
CA ASN A 69 2.21 14.84 0.64
C ASN A 69 1.77 15.85 -0.44
N GLN A 70 2.68 16.49 -1.18
CA GLN A 70 2.30 17.32 -2.34
C GLN A 70 1.92 16.50 -3.57
N GLN A 71 2.43 15.27 -3.72
CA GLN A 71 1.89 14.32 -4.69
C GLN A 71 0.45 13.89 -4.32
N GLU A 72 0.13 13.83 -3.03
CA GLU A 72 -1.23 13.54 -2.55
C GLU A 72 -2.17 14.76 -2.63
N LEU A 73 -1.70 15.96 -2.28
CA LEU A 73 -2.48 17.21 -2.31
C LEU A 73 -2.55 17.90 -3.68
N GLY A 74 -1.69 17.51 -4.63
CA GLY A 74 -1.79 17.90 -6.04
C GLY A 74 -2.89 17.18 -6.81
N ALA A 75 -3.51 16.16 -6.21
CA ALA A 75 -4.60 15.37 -6.78
C ALA A 75 -6.01 15.89 -6.43
N GLU A 76 -6.13 16.92 -5.58
CA GLU A 76 -7.44 17.35 -5.05
C GLU A 76 -8.05 18.59 -5.72
N ASP A 77 -7.43 19.18 -6.74
CA ASP A 77 -7.93 20.42 -7.36
C ASP A 77 -8.12 20.24 -8.88
N GLY A 78 -9.14 19.44 -9.27
CA GLY A 78 -9.76 19.56 -10.60
C GLY A 78 -10.04 18.32 -11.46
N SER A 79 -9.82 17.06 -11.00
CA SER A 79 -9.93 15.86 -11.85
C SER A 79 -10.74 14.69 -11.27
N GLN A 80 -11.68 14.92 -10.35
CA GLN A 80 -12.36 13.85 -9.62
C GLN A 80 -13.20 12.86 -10.46
N GLU A 81 -13.54 13.17 -11.73
CA GLU A 81 -14.35 12.24 -12.54
C GLU A 81 -13.51 11.26 -13.39
N ASN A 82 -12.28 11.63 -13.76
CA ASN A 82 -11.43 10.78 -14.61
C ASN A 82 -10.48 9.86 -13.81
N ASP A 83 -10.00 10.29 -12.64
CA ASP A 83 -9.02 9.50 -11.86
C ASP A 83 -9.62 8.23 -11.20
N VAL A 84 -10.94 8.21 -10.96
CA VAL A 84 -11.62 7.04 -10.36
C VAL A 84 -11.81 5.92 -11.38
N GLU A 85 -12.04 6.24 -12.65
CA GLU A 85 -12.10 5.22 -13.71
C GLU A 85 -10.74 4.55 -13.92
N ASP A 86 -9.66 5.35 -13.89
CA ASP A 86 -8.28 4.89 -14.10
C ASP A 86 -7.72 4.04 -12.95
N ARG A 87 -8.38 4.01 -11.78
CA ARG A 87 -7.99 3.16 -10.63
C ARG A 87 -8.95 2.01 -10.35
N LYS A 88 -9.94 1.79 -11.22
CA LYS A 88 -10.94 0.73 -11.04
C LYS A 88 -10.30 -0.65 -11.16
N CYS A 89 -10.48 -1.49 -10.16
CA CYS A 89 -10.04 -2.87 -10.21
C CYS A 89 -10.94 -3.68 -11.17
N PRO A 90 -10.37 -4.49 -12.07
CA PRO A 90 -11.15 -5.44 -12.85
C PRO A 90 -11.95 -6.38 -11.94
N ARG A 91 -13.18 -6.71 -12.33
CA ARG A 91 -14.02 -7.65 -11.56
C ARG A 91 -13.45 -9.07 -11.65
N LEU A 92 -13.25 -9.71 -10.51
CA LEU A 92 -13.00 -11.16 -10.46
C LEU A 92 -14.35 -11.89 -10.52
N GLY A 93 -14.78 -12.25 -11.72
CA GLY A 93 -15.97 -13.08 -11.93
C GLY A 93 -15.60 -14.49 -12.37
N GLY A 94 -16.53 -15.45 -12.23
CA GLY A 94 -16.31 -16.85 -12.61
C GLY A 94 -16.04 -17.10 -14.11
N ARG A 95 -16.08 -16.06 -14.95
CA ARG A 95 -15.64 -16.11 -16.36
C ARG A 95 -14.21 -15.60 -16.57
N SER A 96 -13.67 -14.89 -15.60
CA SER A 96 -12.35 -14.24 -15.66
C SER A 96 -11.33 -14.94 -14.79
N VAL A 97 -11.77 -15.62 -13.74
CA VAL A 97 -10.89 -16.39 -12.86
C VAL A 97 -11.48 -17.74 -12.51
N GLU A 98 -10.60 -18.72 -12.31
CA GLU A 98 -10.94 -20.05 -11.81
C GLU A 98 -10.27 -20.27 -10.44
N TYR A 99 -11.07 -20.50 -9.41
CA TYR A 99 -10.56 -20.73 -8.04
C TYR A 99 -10.09 -22.18 -7.88
N VAL A 100 -8.84 -22.36 -7.46
CA VAL A 100 -8.24 -23.66 -7.14
C VAL A 100 -8.16 -23.92 -5.64
N ASN A 101 -8.24 -22.87 -4.82
CA ASN A 101 -8.33 -22.95 -3.37
C ASN A 101 -9.17 -21.79 -2.83
N GLY A 102 -9.94 -22.05 -1.76
CA GLY A 102 -10.77 -21.05 -1.10
C GLY A 102 -12.00 -20.61 -1.91
N PRO A 103 -12.94 -19.91 -1.27
CA PRO A 103 -14.15 -19.41 -1.93
C PRO A 103 -13.85 -18.18 -2.80
N SER A 104 -14.76 -17.83 -3.71
CA SER A 104 -14.72 -16.51 -4.35
C SER A 104 -14.83 -15.41 -3.28
N PRO A 105 -14.02 -14.35 -3.33
CA PRO A 105 -14.18 -13.21 -2.44
C PRO A 105 -15.53 -12.53 -2.71
N PRO A 106 -16.01 -11.69 -1.77
CA PRO A 106 -17.13 -10.81 -2.01
C PRO A 106 -16.91 -9.96 -3.28
N PRO A 107 -17.97 -9.65 -4.03
CA PRO A 107 -17.83 -8.80 -5.21
C PRO A 107 -17.21 -7.45 -4.86
N PHE A 108 -16.30 -6.97 -5.70
CA PHE A 108 -15.66 -5.66 -5.65
C PHE A 108 -16.62 -4.52 -6.00
N SER A 109 -17.87 -4.57 -5.55
CA SER A 109 -18.91 -3.61 -5.90
C SER A 109 -18.79 -2.32 -5.08
N SER A 110 -18.69 -1.20 -5.79
CA SER A 110 -18.91 0.16 -5.30
C SER A 110 -20.42 0.36 -5.05
N GLY A 111 -20.94 -0.08 -3.91
CA GLY A 111 -22.36 0.09 -3.61
C GLY A 111 -22.62 0.13 -2.12
N THR A 112 -22.90 1.33 -1.59
CA THR A 112 -23.64 1.66 -0.35
C THR A 112 -23.59 0.64 0.79
N GLN A 113 -22.45 -0.02 1.02
CA GLN A 113 -22.24 -0.84 2.20
C GLN A 113 -21.74 0.07 3.32
N VAL A 114 -22.30 -0.16 4.51
CA VAL A 114 -21.98 0.58 5.73
C VAL A 114 -20.52 0.31 6.16
N ASN A 115 -19.91 -0.79 5.68
CA ASN A 115 -18.51 -1.13 5.92
C ASN A 115 -17.75 -1.24 4.59
N PRO A 116 -16.53 -0.68 4.49
CA PRO A 116 -15.70 -0.81 3.28
C PRO A 116 -15.29 -2.27 3.08
N VAL A 117 -15.47 -2.77 1.86
CA VAL A 117 -14.99 -4.11 1.48
C VAL A 117 -13.55 -3.98 1.01
N TRP A 118 -12.62 -4.50 1.81
CA TRP A 118 -11.21 -4.55 1.50
C TRP A 118 -10.87 -5.88 0.84
N ASN A 119 -10.21 -5.81 -0.31
CA ASN A 119 -9.72 -6.99 -1.01
C ASN A 119 -8.24 -6.79 -1.32
N VAL A 120 -7.44 -7.81 -1.05
CA VAL A 120 -6.00 -7.81 -1.29
C VAL A 120 -5.70 -8.82 -2.37
N LEU A 121 -5.20 -8.35 -3.51
CA LEU A 121 -4.81 -9.18 -4.64
C LEU A 121 -3.30 -9.38 -4.61
N PHE A 122 -2.85 -10.61 -4.74
CA PHE A 122 -1.43 -10.96 -4.89
C PHE A 122 -1.21 -11.60 -6.25
N VAL A 123 -0.64 -10.85 -7.18
CA VAL A 123 -0.27 -11.33 -8.52
C VAL A 123 1.07 -12.05 -8.43
N PHE A 124 1.09 -13.31 -8.86
CA PHE A 124 2.27 -14.15 -8.72
C PHE A 124 2.42 -15.20 -9.83
N SER A 125 3.63 -15.75 -9.91
CA SER A 125 3.92 -16.95 -10.69
C SER A 125 4.36 -18.08 -9.76
N THR A 126 3.75 -19.25 -9.92
CA THR A 126 4.09 -20.51 -9.26
C THR A 126 5.53 -20.95 -9.52
N THR A 127 6.18 -20.50 -10.60
CA THR A 127 7.57 -20.85 -10.94
C THR A 127 8.58 -19.78 -10.52
N CYS A 128 8.13 -18.55 -10.24
CA CYS A 128 9.00 -17.45 -9.84
C CYS A 128 9.52 -17.62 -8.40
N LYS A 129 10.84 -17.62 -8.23
CA LYS A 129 11.50 -17.72 -6.90
C LYS A 129 11.03 -16.63 -5.94
N HIS A 130 10.92 -15.39 -6.40
CA HIS A 130 10.47 -14.26 -5.57
C HIS A 130 9.00 -14.38 -5.18
N SER A 131 8.15 -14.90 -6.06
CA SER A 131 6.74 -15.17 -5.73
C SER A 131 6.65 -16.23 -4.62
N ARG A 132 7.40 -17.34 -4.75
CA ARG A 132 7.45 -18.39 -3.74
C ARG A 132 7.96 -17.90 -2.39
N SER A 133 9.02 -17.09 -2.38
CA SER A 133 9.60 -16.58 -1.12
C SER A 133 8.69 -15.59 -0.39
N ASN A 134 7.83 -14.86 -1.11
CA ASN A 134 6.93 -13.86 -0.52
C ASN A 134 5.53 -14.41 -0.23
N PHE A 135 5.17 -15.61 -0.72
CA PHE A 135 3.84 -16.19 -0.53
C PHE A 135 3.49 -16.40 0.95
N SER A 136 4.44 -16.85 1.76
CA SER A 136 4.22 -17.00 3.20
C SER A 136 3.93 -15.67 3.91
N GLY A 137 4.59 -14.58 3.49
CA GLY A 137 4.32 -13.23 4.00
C GLY A 137 2.93 -12.76 3.63
N PHE A 138 2.47 -13.04 2.41
CA PHE A 138 1.10 -12.76 1.99
C PHE A 138 0.06 -13.52 2.84
N VAL A 139 0.29 -14.82 3.11
CA VAL A 139 -0.60 -15.61 3.96
C VAL A 139 -0.57 -15.12 5.42
N SER A 140 0.60 -14.73 5.93
CA SER A 140 0.74 -14.15 7.27
C SER A 140 -0.09 -12.86 7.40
N ALA A 141 -0.04 -11.98 6.40
CA ALA A 141 -0.89 -10.79 6.37
C ALA A 141 -2.39 -11.17 6.37
N ALA A 142 -2.78 -12.21 5.62
CA ALA A 142 -4.17 -12.66 5.64
C ALA A 142 -4.62 -13.11 7.04
N GLN A 143 -3.77 -13.80 7.80
CA GLN A 143 -4.10 -14.22 9.17
C GLN A 143 -4.42 -13.03 10.08
N ASN A 144 -3.72 -11.91 9.91
CA ASN A 144 -3.87 -10.73 10.76
C ASN A 144 -5.06 -9.84 10.37
N PHE A 145 -5.47 -9.83 9.10
CA PHE A 145 -6.45 -8.85 8.59
C PHE A 145 -7.78 -9.45 8.14
N VAL A 146 -7.90 -10.77 7.98
CA VAL A 146 -9.18 -11.39 7.59
C VAL A 146 -10.28 -11.17 8.65
N GLY A 147 -9.93 -11.16 9.94
CA GLY A 147 -10.87 -10.82 11.03
C GLY A 147 -11.43 -9.39 10.91
N GLY A 148 -10.63 -8.47 10.37
CA GLY A 148 -10.99 -7.07 10.12
C GLY A 148 -11.79 -6.81 8.84
N GLY A 149 -12.29 -7.86 8.18
CA GLY A 149 -13.11 -7.73 6.97
C GLY A 149 -12.31 -7.65 5.66
N CYS A 150 -11.02 -7.94 5.67
CA CYS A 150 -10.22 -8.05 4.45
C CYS A 150 -10.36 -9.43 3.80
N SER A 151 -10.55 -9.48 2.49
CA SER A 151 -10.49 -10.70 1.69
C SER A 151 -9.16 -10.79 0.93
N PHE A 152 -8.54 -11.96 0.87
CA PHE A 152 -7.22 -12.15 0.26
C PHE A 152 -7.29 -13.13 -0.91
N VAL A 153 -6.78 -12.72 -2.07
CA VAL A 153 -6.78 -13.53 -3.30
C VAL A 153 -5.39 -13.54 -3.93
N ALA A 154 -4.78 -14.71 -4.03
CA ALA A 154 -3.60 -14.93 -4.84
C ALA A 154 -4.02 -15.29 -6.28
N LEU A 155 -3.53 -14.52 -7.25
CA LEU A 155 -3.91 -14.62 -8.66
C LEU A 155 -2.70 -14.95 -9.53
N THR A 156 -2.80 -15.98 -10.36
CA THR A 156 -1.70 -16.43 -11.24
C THR A 156 -2.13 -16.67 -12.68
N ARG A 157 -1.18 -16.59 -13.62
CA ARG A 157 -1.38 -16.97 -15.03
C ARG A 157 -0.87 -18.38 -15.37
N ASP A 158 -0.26 -19.09 -14.42
CA ASP A 158 0.51 -20.31 -14.70
C ASP A 158 -0.34 -21.54 -15.06
N GLY A 159 -1.65 -21.38 -15.21
CA GLY A 159 -2.60 -22.44 -15.50
C GLY A 159 -3.03 -23.22 -14.26
N LYS A 160 -4.18 -23.89 -14.37
CA LYS A 160 -4.83 -24.61 -13.26
C LYS A 160 -3.95 -25.68 -12.65
N GLU A 161 -3.39 -26.56 -13.47
CA GLU A 161 -2.58 -27.69 -13.01
C GLU A 161 -1.35 -27.23 -12.19
N ASN A 162 -0.68 -26.15 -12.62
CA ASN A 162 0.47 -25.61 -11.89
C ASN A 162 0.05 -24.91 -10.59
N ALA A 163 -1.09 -24.22 -10.60
CA ALA A 163 -1.65 -23.59 -9.41
C ALA A 163 -2.06 -24.63 -8.36
N GLU A 164 -2.71 -25.73 -8.77
CA GLU A 164 -3.07 -26.85 -7.89
C GLU A 164 -1.82 -27.52 -7.30
N LYS A 165 -0.83 -27.88 -8.14
CA LYS A 165 0.46 -28.41 -7.66
C LYS A 165 1.16 -27.47 -6.70
N PHE A 166 1.09 -26.17 -6.96
CA PHE A 166 1.65 -25.16 -6.06
C PHE A 166 0.94 -25.17 -4.71
N VAL A 167 -0.40 -25.12 -4.68
CA VAL A 167 -1.23 -25.21 -3.46
C VAL A 167 -0.92 -26.50 -2.69
N ASP A 168 -0.87 -27.64 -3.37
CA ASP A 168 -0.54 -28.92 -2.76
C ASP A 168 0.87 -28.90 -2.14
N SER A 169 1.84 -28.30 -2.84
CA SER A 169 3.22 -28.21 -2.36
C SER A 169 3.35 -27.37 -1.08
N VAL A 170 2.61 -26.26 -0.99
CA VAL A 170 2.64 -25.37 0.19
C VAL A 170 1.74 -25.87 1.33
N THR A 171 0.81 -26.78 1.06
CA THR A 171 -0.09 -27.35 2.07
C THR A 171 0.47 -28.66 2.66
N SER A 172 1.08 -29.49 1.82
CA SER A 172 1.52 -30.86 2.15
C SER A 172 3.00 -30.95 2.52
N GLY A 173 3.82 -29.98 2.09
CA GLY A 173 5.27 -30.06 2.23
C GLY A 173 5.78 -29.69 3.62
N GLY A 174 6.26 -30.67 4.41
CA GLY A 174 6.84 -30.49 5.76
C GLY A 174 7.41 -29.09 6.11
N ARG A 175 8.65 -28.76 5.71
CA ARG A 175 9.30 -27.46 6.01
C ARG A 175 8.74 -26.27 5.21
N ALA A 176 8.04 -26.50 4.09
CA ALA A 176 7.46 -25.47 3.24
C ALA A 176 5.97 -25.22 3.52
N LYS A 177 5.45 -25.84 4.59
CA LYS A 177 4.04 -25.76 4.96
C LYS A 177 3.70 -24.34 5.36
N VAL A 178 2.88 -23.69 4.54
CA VAL A 178 2.36 -22.36 4.84
C VAL A 178 1.08 -22.54 5.65
N ARG A 179 1.15 -22.19 6.94
CA ARG A 179 -0.03 -22.19 7.82
C ARG A 179 -0.94 -21.02 7.44
N GLY A 180 -2.25 -21.21 7.46
CA GLY A 180 -3.21 -20.13 7.16
C GLY A 180 -3.65 -20.04 5.70
N ILE A 181 -3.24 -20.97 4.83
CA ILE A 181 -3.66 -20.95 3.42
C ILE A 181 -5.18 -21.05 3.24
N GLU A 182 -5.89 -21.63 4.22
CA GLU A 182 -7.34 -21.67 4.28
C GLU A 182 -8.00 -20.28 4.45
N LYS A 183 -7.22 -19.25 4.82
CA LYS A 183 -7.67 -17.86 4.96
C LYS A 183 -7.59 -17.07 3.66
N ILE A 184 -7.00 -17.63 2.61
CA ILE A 184 -6.86 -16.98 1.31
C ILE A 184 -7.52 -17.82 0.22
N SER A 185 -7.90 -17.14 -0.86
CA SER A 185 -8.29 -17.79 -2.10
C SER A 185 -7.12 -17.80 -3.07
N VAL A 186 -6.96 -18.88 -3.83
CA VAL A 186 -5.99 -18.97 -4.92
C VAL A 186 -6.77 -19.17 -6.21
N ALA A 187 -6.49 -18.33 -7.20
CA ALA A 187 -7.21 -18.30 -8.46
C ALA A 187 -6.27 -18.19 -9.65
N VAL A 188 -6.73 -18.71 -10.78
CA VAL A 188 -6.07 -18.64 -12.08
C VAL A 188 -6.79 -17.60 -12.93
N ASP A 189 -6.05 -16.66 -13.48
CA ASP A 189 -6.54 -15.65 -14.42
C ASP A 189 -6.74 -16.28 -15.80
N ILE A 190 -8.02 -16.49 -16.16
CA ILE A 190 -8.41 -17.14 -17.42
C ILE A 190 -8.06 -16.19 -18.57
N GLY A 191 -7.13 -16.59 -19.43
CA GLY A 191 -6.66 -15.77 -20.55
C GLY A 191 -5.67 -14.65 -20.18
N GLY A 192 -5.35 -14.49 -18.89
CA GLY A 192 -4.40 -13.46 -18.43
C GLY A 192 -4.96 -12.03 -18.47
N ASP A 193 -6.27 -11.88 -18.64
CA ASP A 193 -6.94 -10.59 -18.87
C ASP A 193 -6.99 -9.72 -17.61
N VAL A 194 -7.23 -10.31 -16.44
CA VAL A 194 -7.34 -9.56 -15.18
C VAL A 194 -5.99 -8.98 -14.79
N ILE A 195 -4.98 -9.84 -14.68
CA ILE A 195 -3.61 -9.43 -14.37
C ILE A 195 -3.11 -8.51 -15.47
N GLY A 196 -3.44 -8.79 -16.74
CA GLY A 196 -3.00 -7.98 -17.88
C GLY A 196 -3.55 -6.56 -17.84
N LYS A 197 -4.83 -6.41 -17.46
CA LYS A 197 -5.45 -5.10 -17.25
C LYS A 197 -4.83 -4.37 -16.07
N LEU A 198 -4.68 -5.02 -14.92
CA LEU A 198 -4.04 -4.41 -13.73
C LEU A 198 -2.62 -3.93 -14.05
N GLN A 199 -1.78 -4.80 -14.61
CA GLN A 199 -0.40 -4.47 -14.97
C GLN A 199 -0.30 -3.31 -15.95
N ARG A 200 -1.16 -3.26 -16.98
CA ARG A 200 -1.18 -2.13 -17.94
C ARG A 200 -1.67 -0.83 -17.31
N GLN A 201 -2.73 -0.90 -16.51
CA GLN A 201 -3.37 0.25 -15.87
C GLN A 201 -2.42 0.94 -14.89
N PHE A 202 -1.70 0.15 -14.08
CA PHE A 202 -0.76 0.66 -13.08
C PHE A 202 0.70 0.68 -13.55
N LYS A 203 0.95 0.38 -14.85
CA LYS A 203 2.29 0.38 -15.47
C LYS A 203 3.32 -0.49 -14.72
N ILE A 204 2.87 -1.65 -14.25
CA ILE A 204 3.67 -2.65 -13.53
C ILE A 204 3.85 -3.87 -14.41
N ASP A 205 5.08 -4.32 -14.61
CA ASP A 205 5.41 -5.52 -15.38
C ASP A 205 6.04 -6.64 -14.52
N THR A 206 6.08 -6.45 -13.20
CA THR A 206 6.78 -7.34 -12.28
C THR A 206 5.84 -8.27 -11.51
N VAL A 207 6.38 -9.42 -11.13
CA VAL A 207 5.81 -10.34 -10.13
C VAL A 207 6.90 -10.76 -9.13
N PRO A 208 6.59 -10.92 -7.84
CA PRO A 208 5.27 -10.76 -7.24
C PRO A 208 4.87 -9.29 -7.06
N HIS A 209 3.56 -9.03 -7.08
CA HIS A 209 3.00 -7.70 -6.86
C HIS A 209 1.65 -7.78 -6.14
N CYS A 210 1.36 -6.83 -5.26
CA CYS A 210 0.12 -6.76 -4.50
C CYS A 210 -0.70 -5.53 -4.90
N TYR A 211 -2.02 -5.67 -4.88
CA TYR A 211 -2.97 -4.56 -4.99
C TYR A 211 -3.93 -4.61 -3.81
N VAL A 212 -4.11 -3.49 -3.11
CA VAL A 212 -5.15 -3.32 -2.08
C VAL A 212 -6.30 -2.55 -2.71
N VAL A 213 -7.47 -3.17 -2.69
CA VAL A 213 -8.67 -2.69 -3.35
C VAL A 213 -9.74 -2.39 -2.32
N LYS A 214 -10.23 -1.16 -2.30
CA LYS A 214 -11.33 -0.71 -1.45
C LYS A 214 -12.52 -0.37 -2.32
N ASN A 215 -13.65 -1.02 -2.10
CA ASN A 215 -14.90 -0.75 -2.83
C ASN A 215 -14.74 -0.78 -4.37
N GLY A 216 -13.84 -1.64 -4.87
CA GLY A 216 -13.57 -1.78 -6.31
C GLY A 216 -12.56 -0.80 -6.90
N VAL A 217 -11.93 0.06 -6.09
CA VAL A 217 -10.86 0.98 -6.49
C VAL A 217 -9.55 0.52 -5.86
N VAL A 218 -8.46 0.52 -6.63
CA VAL A 218 -7.13 0.23 -6.12
C VAL A 218 -6.64 1.45 -5.33
N GLU A 219 -6.47 1.28 -4.03
CA GLU A 219 -5.96 2.29 -3.10
C GLU A 219 -4.43 2.21 -2.97
N TRP A 220 -3.87 1.03 -3.21
CA TRP A 220 -2.44 0.81 -3.16
C TRP A 220 -2.00 -0.34 -4.06
N ASP A 221 -0.82 -0.19 -4.61
CA ASP A 221 -0.09 -1.22 -5.31
C ASP A 221 1.36 -1.23 -4.81
N GLY A 222 1.99 -2.41 -4.77
CA GLY A 222 3.37 -2.51 -4.32
C GLY A 222 3.89 -3.93 -4.12
N HIS A 223 5.14 -3.99 -3.66
CA HIS A 223 5.79 -5.27 -3.38
C HIS A 223 5.20 -5.93 -2.10
N PRO A 224 5.02 -7.26 -2.06
CA PRO A 224 4.42 -7.97 -0.92
C PRO A 224 5.12 -7.74 0.42
N SER A 225 6.42 -7.43 0.42
CA SER A 225 7.19 -7.16 1.64
C SER A 225 6.68 -5.97 2.44
N SER A 226 5.99 -5.03 1.80
CA SER A 226 5.43 -3.85 2.46
C SER A 226 3.94 -4.00 2.80
N LEU A 227 3.31 -5.11 2.37
CA LEU A 227 1.86 -5.29 2.43
C LEU A 227 1.31 -5.17 3.84
N GLU A 228 1.93 -5.83 4.81
CA GLU A 228 1.45 -5.86 6.20
C GLU A 228 1.45 -4.47 6.83
N SER A 229 2.55 -3.73 6.70
CA SER A 229 2.64 -2.34 7.17
C SER A 229 1.65 -1.43 6.47
N THR A 230 1.43 -1.61 5.17
CA THR A 230 0.43 -0.86 4.42
C THR A 230 -0.98 -1.15 4.94
N LEU A 231 -1.34 -2.42 5.14
CA LEU A 231 -2.65 -2.81 5.66
C LEU A 231 -2.86 -2.27 7.07
N ALA A 232 -1.85 -2.32 7.94
CA ALA A 232 -1.91 -1.74 9.27
C ALA A 232 -2.23 -0.24 9.25
N LEU A 233 -1.68 0.51 8.28
CA LEU A 233 -1.97 1.94 8.10
C LEU A 233 -3.36 2.20 7.50
N MET A 234 -3.78 1.40 6.52
CA MET A 234 -5.01 1.62 5.76
C MET A 234 -6.27 1.11 6.44
N VAL A 235 -6.16 -0.04 7.09
CA VAL A 235 -7.27 -0.79 7.68
C VAL A 235 -7.27 -0.64 9.21
N GLY A 236 -6.13 -0.30 9.82
CA GLY A 236 -5.93 -0.32 11.27
C GLY A 236 -5.61 -1.71 11.79
N PHE A 237 -5.02 -1.78 12.99
CA PHE A 237 -4.97 -3.04 13.74
C PHE A 237 -6.34 -3.30 14.35
N TRP A 238 -6.89 -4.48 14.08
CA TRP A 238 -8.06 -4.96 14.80
C TRP A 238 -7.52 -5.68 16.04
N GLU A 239 -7.70 -5.06 17.21
CA GLU A 239 -7.56 -5.77 18.48
C GLU A 239 -8.80 -6.66 18.60
N ASP A 240 -8.59 -7.98 18.58
CA ASP A 240 -9.63 -8.98 18.91
C ASP A 240 -10.08 -8.85 20.37
#